data_AF-A0A7V9N0C1-F1
#
_entry.id   AF-A0A7V9N0C1-F1
#
_cell.length_a   1.000
_cell.length_b   1.000
_cell.length_c   1.000
_cell.angle_alpha   90.00
_cell.angle_beta   90.00
_cell.angle_gamma   90.00
#
_symmetry.space_group_name_H-M   'P 1'
#
loop_
_entity.id
_entity.type
_entity.pdbx_description
1 polymer ?
#
loop_
_entity_poly.entity_id
_entity_poly.type
_entity_poly.pdbx_seq_one_letter_code
_entity_poly.pdbx_strand_id
1 'polypeptide(L)'
;MRRTLPGIIFCGLLGFCLPAAAQSPAHSYVVTVDFGTAPENFERFKVMMAENAKASVANEAGCQQFNVYELATTPNHLFLYEVYDDEAAFQQHLAAAHYKHFKDTSDPIITSRGGTRGIMLVAYRKPS
;
A
#
# COMPACT_ATOMS: atom_id res chain seq x y z
N MET A 1 -1.89 73.47 0.83
CA MET A 1 -3.14 72.88 0.30
C MET A 1 -3.46 71.65 1.14
N ARG A 2 -4.42 71.77 2.07
CA ARG A 2 -4.86 70.69 2.96
C ARG A 2 -5.69 69.67 2.19
N ARG A 3 -5.42 68.38 2.36
CA ARG A 3 -6.46 67.32 2.34
C ARG A 3 -6.10 66.23 3.36
N THR A 4 -6.74 66.34 4.52
CA THR A 4 -6.98 65.28 5.50
C THR A 4 -8.27 64.54 5.12
N LEU A 5 -8.32 63.21 5.27
CA LEU A 5 -9.51 62.37 5.60
C LEU A 5 -9.10 60.87 5.67
N PRO A 6 -9.88 59.98 6.31
CA PRO A 6 -9.60 59.46 7.64
C PRO A 6 -9.30 57.94 7.65
N GLY A 7 -8.95 57.43 8.84
CA GLY A 7 -8.60 56.04 9.06
C GLY A 7 -9.72 55.02 8.84
N ILE A 8 -9.29 53.78 8.63
CA ILE A 8 -10.09 52.57 8.83
C ILE A 8 -9.29 51.65 9.76
N ILE A 9 -9.83 51.52 10.96
CA ILE A 9 -9.57 50.46 11.93
C ILE A 9 -10.52 49.31 11.57
N PHE A 10 -10.02 48.08 11.37
CA PHE A 10 -10.67 46.83 11.83
C PHE A 10 -9.75 45.66 11.43
N CYS A 11 -9.10 44.99 12.38
CA CYS A 11 -9.62 43.89 13.22
C CYS A 11 -9.32 42.53 12.58
N GLY A 12 -8.70 41.66 13.37
CA GLY A 12 -8.03 40.45 12.93
C GLY A 12 -8.94 39.40 12.27
N LEU A 13 -8.32 38.62 11.41
CA LEU A 13 -8.72 37.26 11.11
C LEU A 13 -7.53 36.38 11.44
N LEU A 14 -7.51 35.92 12.71
CA LEU A 14 -6.91 34.66 13.08
C LEU A 14 -7.36 33.64 12.04
N GLY A 15 -6.45 33.24 11.18
CA GLY A 15 -6.67 32.14 10.25
C GLY A 15 -6.96 30.90 11.08
N PHE A 16 -8.25 30.60 11.25
CA PHE A 16 -8.70 29.29 11.66
C PHE A 16 -8.13 28.32 10.62
N CYS A 17 -7.05 27.65 10.99
CA CYS A 17 -6.65 26.42 10.35
C CYS A 17 -7.86 25.50 10.48
N LEU A 18 -8.63 25.36 9.39
CA LEU A 18 -9.67 24.35 9.34
C LEU A 18 -9.01 23.04 9.76
N PRO A 19 -9.59 22.26 10.68
CA PRO A 19 -9.13 20.89 10.82
C PRO A 19 -9.27 20.27 9.42
N ALA A 20 -8.18 19.66 8.94
CA ALA A 20 -8.23 18.84 7.74
C ALA A 20 -9.49 17.99 7.84
N ALA A 21 -10.44 18.21 6.93
CA ALA A 21 -11.69 17.50 6.93
C ALA A 21 -11.35 16.01 7.06
N ALA A 22 -11.90 15.36 8.09
CA ALA A 22 -11.79 13.92 8.24
C ALA A 22 -12.27 13.32 6.92
N GLN A 23 -11.33 12.80 6.14
CA GLN A 23 -11.63 12.16 4.87
C GLN A 23 -12.55 10.98 5.18
N SER A 24 -13.74 10.97 4.56
CA SER A 24 -14.54 9.76 4.49
C SER A 24 -13.65 8.62 3.96
N PRO A 25 -13.80 7.38 4.44
CA PRO A 25 -12.75 6.37 4.30
C PRO A 25 -12.42 6.21 2.81
N ALA A 26 -11.19 6.58 2.43
CA ALA A 26 -10.66 6.23 1.13
C ALA A 26 -10.78 4.72 1.03
N HIS A 27 -11.57 4.24 0.07
CA HIS A 27 -11.74 2.81 -0.11
C HIS A 27 -10.36 2.20 -0.40
N SER A 28 -9.90 1.30 0.47
CA SER A 28 -8.58 0.69 0.30
C SER A 28 -8.48 -0.04 -1.03
N TYR A 29 -7.33 0.10 -1.69
CA TYR A 29 -6.98 -0.62 -2.90
C TYR A 29 -6.40 -1.99 -2.52
N VAL A 30 -7.00 -3.06 -3.03
CA VAL A 30 -6.61 -4.43 -2.70
C VAL A 30 -5.96 -5.08 -3.91
N VAL A 31 -4.83 -5.73 -3.67
CA VAL A 31 -4.15 -6.55 -4.65
C VAL A 31 -4.04 -7.97 -4.12
N THR A 32 -4.38 -8.94 -4.96
CA THR A 32 -4.08 -10.34 -4.69
C THR A 32 -3.19 -10.89 -5.78
N VAL A 33 -2.27 -11.77 -5.40
CA VAL A 33 -1.33 -12.40 -6.32
C VAL A 33 -1.18 -13.86 -5.95
N ASP A 34 -1.15 -14.74 -6.93
CA ASP A 34 -0.78 -16.15 -6.79
C ASP A 34 0.50 -16.39 -7.59
N PHE A 35 1.53 -16.85 -6.89
CA PHE A 35 2.84 -17.15 -7.43
C PHE A 35 3.14 -18.63 -7.35
N GLY A 36 3.38 -19.27 -8.49
CA GLY A 36 3.94 -20.62 -8.54
C GLY A 36 5.44 -20.63 -8.76
N THR A 37 6.12 -21.64 -8.19
CA THR A 37 7.55 -21.91 -8.39
C THR A 37 7.79 -23.41 -8.61
N ALA A 38 9.00 -23.76 -9.07
CA ALA A 38 9.46 -25.15 -9.01
C ALA A 38 9.81 -25.55 -7.55
N PRO A 39 9.60 -26.80 -7.12
CA PRO A 39 9.79 -27.23 -5.73
C PRO A 39 11.15 -26.88 -5.13
N GLU A 40 12.21 -27.02 -5.92
CA GLU A 40 13.60 -26.74 -5.52
C GLU A 40 13.86 -25.27 -5.18
N ASN A 41 12.98 -24.36 -5.64
CA ASN A 41 13.09 -22.92 -5.39
C ASN A 41 12.13 -22.41 -4.32
N PHE A 42 11.22 -23.24 -3.83
CA PHE A 42 10.07 -22.76 -3.05
C PHE A 42 10.48 -22.19 -1.68
N GLU A 43 11.37 -22.85 -0.96
CA GLU A 43 11.89 -22.33 0.32
C GLU A 43 12.60 -20.98 0.15
N ARG A 44 13.41 -20.86 -0.91
CA ARG A 44 14.08 -19.59 -1.22
C ARG A 44 13.06 -18.50 -1.56
N PHE A 45 12.02 -18.84 -2.32
CA PHE A 45 10.96 -17.90 -2.68
C PHE A 45 10.17 -17.40 -1.45
N LYS A 46 9.88 -18.28 -0.48
CA LYS A 46 9.27 -17.89 0.80
C LYS A 46 10.07 -16.83 1.54
N VAL A 47 11.39 -16.99 1.61
CA VAL A 47 12.27 -16.00 2.27
C VAL A 47 12.23 -14.66 1.53
N MET A 48 12.41 -14.66 0.20
CA MET A 48 12.40 -13.44 -0.61
C MET A 48 11.05 -12.70 -0.51
N MET A 49 9.94 -13.44 -0.51
CA MET A 49 8.61 -12.85 -0.37
C MET A 49 8.37 -12.27 1.02
N ALA A 50 8.78 -12.97 2.08
CA ALA A 50 8.65 -12.49 3.45
C ALA A 50 9.46 -11.20 3.69
N GLU A 51 10.65 -11.10 3.10
CA GLU A 51 11.48 -9.89 3.13
C GLU A 51 10.81 -8.72 2.41
N ASN A 52 10.26 -8.97 1.21
CA ASN A 52 9.48 -7.97 0.48
C ASN A 52 8.29 -7.47 1.31
N ALA A 53 7.43 -8.39 1.77
CA ALA A 53 6.24 -8.06 2.55
C ALA A 53 6.58 -7.27 3.82
N LYS A 54 7.62 -7.68 4.55
CA LYS A 54 8.11 -6.96 5.74
C LYS A 54 8.57 -5.55 5.41
N ALA A 55 9.32 -5.37 4.32
CA ALA A 55 9.81 -4.08 3.89
C ALA A 55 8.68 -3.16 3.41
N SER A 56 7.66 -3.70 2.75
CA SER A 56 6.49 -2.93 2.31
C SER A 56 5.73 -2.37 3.51
N VAL A 57 5.35 -3.21 4.47
CA VAL A 57 4.64 -2.77 5.68
C VAL A 57 5.47 -1.80 6.54
N ALA A 58 6.79 -2.01 6.62
CA ALA A 58 7.65 -1.17 7.45
C ALA A 58 7.97 0.21 6.84
N ASN A 59 8.06 0.30 5.51
CA ASN A 59 8.63 1.47 4.85
C ASN A 59 7.65 2.23 3.95
N GLU A 60 6.52 1.63 3.57
CA GLU A 60 5.55 2.26 2.68
C GLU A 60 4.35 2.75 3.50
N ALA A 61 4.22 4.08 3.62
CA ALA A 61 3.14 4.69 4.40
C ALA A 61 1.75 4.26 3.94
N GLY A 62 1.59 3.99 2.63
CA GLY A 62 0.34 3.56 2.03
C GLY A 62 0.12 2.05 2.00
N CYS A 63 1.05 1.21 2.49
CA CYS A 63 0.88 -0.24 2.59
C CYS A 63 0.33 -0.61 3.98
N GLN A 64 -0.98 -0.86 4.05
CA GLN A 64 -1.70 -1.14 5.29
C GLN A 64 -1.59 -2.60 5.73
N GLN A 65 -1.45 -3.52 4.79
CA GLN A 65 -1.36 -4.95 5.06
C GLN A 65 -0.65 -5.67 3.92
N PHE A 66 0.18 -6.64 4.27
CA PHE A 66 0.84 -7.53 3.31
C PHE A 66 0.89 -8.93 3.90
N ASN A 67 -0.10 -9.75 3.58
CA ASN A 67 -0.17 -11.13 4.05
C ASN A 67 0.33 -12.09 2.98
N VAL A 68 1.10 -13.08 3.42
CA VAL A 68 1.65 -14.15 2.58
C VAL A 68 1.10 -15.48 3.07
N TYR A 69 0.53 -16.28 2.18
CA TYR A 69 -0.05 -17.57 2.47
C TYR A 69 0.59 -18.63 1.59
N GLU A 70 0.97 -19.77 2.16
CA GLU A 70 1.24 -20.98 1.39
C GLU A 70 -0.10 -21.67 1.07
N LEU A 71 -0.35 -21.97 -0.21
CA LEU A 71 -1.62 -22.59 -0.62
C LEU A 71 -1.63 -24.09 -0.33
N ALA A 72 -2.57 -24.54 0.50
CA ALA A 72 -2.70 -25.95 0.86
C ALA A 72 -3.10 -26.86 -0.32
N THR A 73 -3.86 -26.33 -1.28
CA THR A 73 -4.37 -27.09 -2.44
C THR A 73 -3.41 -27.10 -3.63
N THR A 74 -2.41 -26.23 -3.62
CA THR A 74 -1.52 -26.00 -4.76
C THR A 74 -0.08 -25.89 -4.24
N PRO A 75 0.66 -27.02 -4.15
CA PRO A 75 2.00 -27.02 -3.59
C PRO A 75 2.94 -26.06 -4.33
N ASN A 76 3.88 -25.47 -3.60
CA ASN A 76 4.87 -24.52 -4.12
C ASN A 76 4.29 -23.19 -4.63
N HIS A 77 3.08 -22.85 -4.16
CA HIS A 77 2.44 -21.57 -4.43
C HIS A 77 2.38 -20.69 -3.19
N LEU A 78 2.62 -19.39 -3.40
CA LEU A 78 2.30 -18.35 -2.42
C LEU A 78 1.17 -17.47 -2.94
N PHE A 79 0.13 -17.32 -2.13
CA PHE A 79 -0.92 -16.35 -2.33
C PHE A 79 -0.66 -15.12 -1.46
N LEU A 80 -0.82 -13.94 -2.06
CA LEU A 80 -0.65 -12.65 -1.42
C LEU A 80 -1.99 -11.95 -1.28
N TYR A 81 -2.18 -11.29 -0.13
CA TYR A 81 -3.26 -10.33 0.09
C TYR A 81 -2.67 -9.03 0.60
N GLU A 82 -2.71 -8.02 -0.25
CA GLU A 82 -2.11 -6.71 -0.03
C GLU A 82 -3.22 -5.66 0.03
N VAL A 83 -3.13 -4.74 1.00
CA VAL A 83 -4.07 -3.64 1.17
C VAL A 83 -3.29 -2.34 1.19
N TYR A 84 -3.66 -1.44 0.29
CA TYR A 84 -3.10 -0.12 0.14
C TYR A 84 -4.15 0.97 0.38
N ASP A 85 -3.72 2.18 0.72
CA ASP A 85 -4.63 3.33 0.87
C ASP A 85 -5.41 3.62 -0.41
N ASP A 86 -4.71 3.58 -1.54
CA ASP A 86 -5.26 3.81 -2.88
C ASP A 86 -4.37 3.17 -3.96
N GLU A 87 -4.75 3.35 -5.23
CA GLU A 87 -3.95 2.85 -6.35
C GLU A 87 -2.58 3.55 -6.46
N ALA A 88 -2.46 4.82 -6.05
CA ALA A 88 -1.19 5.55 -6.11
C ALA A 88 -0.17 4.99 -5.11
N ALA A 89 -0.61 4.58 -3.91
CA ALA A 89 0.19 3.84 -2.96
C ALA A 89 0.69 2.51 -3.55
N PHE A 90 -0.15 1.78 -4.28
CA PHE A 90 0.30 0.58 -5.00
C PHE A 90 1.34 0.91 -6.09
N GLN A 91 1.19 2.02 -6.83
CA GLN A 91 2.22 2.43 -7.79
C GLN A 91 3.55 2.79 -7.10
N GLN A 92 3.49 3.38 -5.90
CA GLN A 92 4.68 3.63 -5.09
C GLN A 92 5.35 2.33 -4.64
N HIS A 93 4.55 1.33 -4.24
CA HIS A 93 5.04 -0.03 -3.95
C HIS A 93 5.83 -0.60 -5.13
N LEU A 94 5.26 -0.58 -6.35
CA LEU A 94 5.94 -1.07 -7.57
C LEU A 94 7.22 -0.30 -7.90
N ALA A 95 7.33 0.97 -7.47
CA ALA A 95 8.51 1.80 -7.67
C ALA A 95 9.57 1.61 -6.58
N ALA A 96 9.23 0.98 -5.45
CA ALA A 96 10.10 0.84 -4.28
C ALA A 96 11.34 -0.02 -4.58
N ALA A 97 12.46 0.31 -3.92
CA ALA A 97 13.72 -0.39 -4.13
C ALA A 97 13.66 -1.87 -3.71
N HIS A 98 12.98 -2.18 -2.61
CA HIS A 98 12.83 -3.55 -2.13
C HIS A 98 11.95 -4.39 -3.07
N TYR A 99 10.86 -3.82 -3.60
CA TYR A 99 10.03 -4.49 -4.61
C TYR A 99 10.82 -4.78 -5.88
N LYS A 100 11.58 -3.80 -6.40
CA LYS A 100 12.43 -4.00 -7.58
C LYS A 100 13.45 -5.12 -7.37
N HIS A 101 14.12 -5.11 -6.22
CA HIS A 101 15.05 -6.18 -5.86
C HIS A 101 14.36 -7.56 -5.78
N PHE A 102 13.22 -7.64 -5.09
CA PHE A 102 12.42 -8.86 -5.02
C PHE A 102 12.02 -9.34 -6.42
N LYS A 103 11.51 -8.45 -7.28
CA LYS A 103 11.10 -8.76 -8.64
C LYS A 103 12.27 -9.33 -9.44
N ASP A 104 13.40 -8.64 -9.49
CA ASP A 104 14.56 -9.04 -10.29
C ASP A 104 15.14 -10.39 -9.83
N THR A 105 15.14 -10.65 -8.52
CA THR A 105 15.70 -11.88 -7.96
C THR A 105 14.74 -13.08 -8.02
N SER A 106 13.43 -12.83 -8.00
CA SER A 106 12.40 -13.89 -8.02
C SER A 106 11.91 -14.24 -9.41
N ASP A 107 11.90 -13.30 -10.37
CA ASP A 107 11.40 -13.53 -11.72
C ASP A 107 11.98 -14.79 -12.40
N PRO A 108 13.29 -15.13 -12.26
CA PRO A 108 13.85 -16.34 -12.88
C PRO A 108 13.32 -17.67 -12.31
N ILE A 109 12.73 -17.66 -11.11
CA ILE A 109 12.26 -18.88 -10.42
C ILE A 109 10.73 -19.00 -10.37
N ILE A 110 10.01 -17.97 -10.84
CA ILE A 110 8.55 -17.95 -10.90
C ILE A 110 8.10 -18.70 -12.16
N THR A 111 7.24 -19.70 -11.98
CA THR A 111 6.67 -20.53 -13.07
C THR A 111 5.27 -20.09 -13.46
N SER A 112 4.54 -19.42 -12.55
CA SER A 112 3.24 -18.83 -12.85
C SER A 112 2.97 -17.60 -11.98
N ARG A 113 2.20 -16.65 -12.54
CA ARG A 113 1.77 -15.43 -11.85
C ARG A 113 0.33 -15.12 -12.25
N GLY A 114 -0.58 -15.18 -11.29
CA GLY A 114 -1.97 -14.72 -11.42
C GLY A 114 -2.27 -13.63 -10.40
N GLY A 115 -3.28 -12.80 -10.62
CA GLY A 115 -3.66 -11.81 -9.63
C GLY A 115 -4.86 -10.99 -10.02
N THR A 116 -5.48 -10.34 -9.04
CA THR A 116 -6.57 -9.39 -9.26
C THR A 116 -6.32 -8.11 -8.47
N ARG A 117 -6.96 -7.03 -8.92
CA ARG A 117 -6.94 -5.74 -8.23
C ARG A 117 -8.37 -5.26 -8.07
N GLY A 118 -8.65 -4.57 -6.97
CA GLY A 118 -10.00 -4.11 -6.71
C GLY A 118 -10.07 -3.11 -5.57
N ILE A 119 -11.27 -2.56 -5.41
CA ILE A 119 -11.58 -1.61 -4.33
C ILE A 119 -12.30 -2.37 -3.22
N MET A 120 -11.83 -2.21 -1.99
CA MET A 120 -12.48 -2.79 -0.83
C MET A 120 -13.82 -2.09 -0.57
N LEU A 121 -14.91 -2.81 -0.82
CA LEU A 121 -16.26 -2.28 -0.59
C LEU A 121 -16.60 -2.23 0.90
N VAL A 122 -16.22 -3.27 1.65
CA VAL A 122 -16.43 -3.41 3.09
C VAL A 122 -15.29 -4.20 3.74
N ALA A 123 -14.93 -3.84 4.96
CA ALA A 123 -14.07 -4.65 5.84
C ALA A 123 -14.65 -4.68 7.25
N TYR A 124 -14.73 -5.88 7.81
CA TYR A 124 -15.11 -6.12 9.20
C TYR A 124 -13.97 -6.85 9.90
N ARG A 125 -13.51 -6.30 11.03
CA ARG A 125 -12.48 -6.94 11.87
C ARG A 125 -13.04 -7.13 13.27
N LYS A 126 -12.85 -8.30 13.86
CA LYS A 126 -13.04 -8.47 15.30
C LYS A 126 -11.90 -7.70 16.01
N PRO A 127 -12.16 -7.03 17.14
CA PRO A 127 -11.10 -6.48 17.97
C PRO A 127 -10.13 -7.60 18.38
N SER A 128 -8.84 -7.28 18.42
CA SER A 128 -7.77 -8.15 18.92
C SER A 128 -7.86 -8.32 20.43
#